data_AF-A0A925L632-F1
#
_entry.id   AF-A0A925L632-F1
#
_cell.length_a   1.000
_cell.length_b   1.000
_cell.length_c   1.000
_cell.angle_alpha   90.00
_cell.angle_beta   90.00
_cell.angle_gamma   90.00
#
_symmetry.space_group_name_H-M   'P 1'
#
loop_
_entity.id
_entity.type
_entity.pdbx_description
1 polymer ?
#
loop_
_entity_poly.entity_id
_entity_poly.type
_entity_poly.pdbx_seq_one_letter_code
_entity_poly.pdbx_strand_id
1 'polypeptide(L)'
;KPYEFDIGWTYIRGLEMLGLAKVRKTPPKLALGAVRVADGQTLEALIANRYEVMAHYAAGLKQTVVDELDKLKAQGAHNSQRWTEMRLAKRWLHRDDDQIPHVVKPQMAQAIAQSPALAKLVAMREELRQMWTRTNVSAEQLVAELQAWCKRAEESGVAALQEFSLKLRAAHA
;
A
#
# COMPACT_ATOMS: atom_id res chain seq x y z
N LYS A 1 -19.19 1.13 -12.66
CA LYS A 1 -20.18 0.35 -11.89
C LYS A 1 -20.33 1.02 -10.52
N PRO A 2 -21.47 1.64 -10.20
CA PRO A 2 -21.71 2.19 -8.88
C PRO A 2 -21.94 1.02 -7.91
N TYR A 3 -21.09 0.93 -6.89
CA TYR A 3 -21.24 0.20 -5.62
C TYR A 3 -22.01 -1.14 -5.69
N GLU A 4 -21.30 -2.27 -5.81
CA GLU A 4 -21.86 -3.56 -5.39
C GLU A 4 -22.04 -3.52 -3.86
N PHE A 5 -23.29 -3.49 -3.42
CA PHE A 5 -23.63 -3.60 -2.01
C PHE A 5 -23.64 -5.09 -1.64
N ASP A 6 -22.74 -5.50 -0.75
CA ASP A 6 -22.66 -6.88 -0.29
C ASP A 6 -23.80 -7.17 0.70
N ILE A 7 -24.96 -7.48 0.14
CA ILE A 7 -26.16 -7.87 0.89
C ILE A 7 -25.84 -9.07 1.79
N GLY A 8 -25.02 -10.02 1.32
CA GLY A 8 -24.63 -11.21 2.07
C GLY A 8 -23.87 -10.85 3.35
N TRP A 9 -22.87 -9.98 3.27
CA TRP A 9 -22.14 -9.50 4.44
C TRP A 9 -23.02 -8.70 5.39
N THR A 10 -23.99 -7.94 4.86
CA THR A 10 -24.95 -7.18 5.67
C THR A 10 -25.83 -8.11 6.52
N TYR A 11 -26.31 -9.22 5.95
CA TYR A 11 -27.04 -10.26 6.70
C TYR A 11 -26.18 -10.94 7.75
N ILE A 12 -24.94 -11.30 7.41
CA ILE A 12 -23.99 -11.92 8.35
C ILE A 12 -23.76 -10.99 9.54
N ARG A 13 -23.53 -9.70 9.29
CA ARG A 13 -23.36 -8.68 10.34
C ARG A 13 -24.62 -8.45 11.16
N GLY A 14 -25.80 -8.43 10.54
CA GLY A 14 -27.08 -8.31 11.25
C GLY A 14 -27.33 -9.49 12.20
N LEU A 15 -27.10 -10.71 11.74
CA LEU A 15 -27.24 -11.92 12.55
C LEU A 15 -26.17 -11.99 13.67
N GLU A 16 -24.96 -11.51 13.41
CA GLU A 16 -23.90 -11.39 14.43
C GLU A 16 -24.27 -10.38 15.53
N MET A 17 -24.79 -9.20 15.16
CA MET A 17 -25.26 -8.18 16.12
C MET A 17 -26.42 -8.68 16.99
N LEU A 18 -27.29 -9.54 16.43
CA LEU A 18 -28.37 -10.20 17.15
C LEU A 18 -27.91 -11.41 17.98
N GLY A 19 -26.61 -11.76 17.95
CA GLY A 19 -26.04 -12.92 18.66
C GLY A 19 -26.41 -14.28 18.06
N LEU A 20 -27.03 -14.30 16.87
CA LEU A 20 -27.53 -15.49 16.19
C LEU A 20 -26.47 -16.18 15.32
N ALA A 21 -25.38 -15.48 15.00
CA ALA A 21 -24.28 -16.02 14.21
C ALA A 21 -22.92 -15.51 14.72
N LYS A 22 -21.87 -16.31 14.53
CA LYS A 22 -20.49 -15.89 14.75
C LYS A 22 -19.71 -16.02 13.45
N VAL A 23 -19.05 -14.95 13.01
CA VAL A 23 -18.20 -15.00 11.82
C VAL A 23 -17.01 -15.93 12.10
N ARG A 24 -16.91 -17.04 11.37
CA ARG A 24 -15.86 -18.05 11.59
C ARG A 24 -14.58 -17.80 10.80
N LYS A 25 -14.67 -17.18 9.62
CA LYS A 25 -13.52 -16.91 8.73
C LYS A 25 -13.37 -15.42 8.52
N THR A 26 -12.47 -14.80 9.27
CA THR A 26 -12.01 -13.42 9.01
C THR A 26 -10.66 -13.46 8.31
N PRO A 27 -10.32 -12.45 7.49
CA PRO A 27 -8.97 -12.34 6.96
C PRO A 27 -7.97 -12.34 8.13
N PRO A 28 -6.81 -13.02 7.98
CA PRO A 28 -5.78 -12.99 8.99
C PRO A 28 -5.31 -11.55 9.21
N LYS A 29 -4.81 -11.27 10.41
CA LYS A 29 -4.22 -9.99 10.77
C LYS A 29 -2.72 -10.16 10.92
N LEU A 30 -1.96 -9.22 10.37
CA LEU A 30 -0.52 -9.16 10.49
C LEU A 30 -0.13 -8.94 11.95
N ALA A 31 0.50 -9.93 12.58
CA ALA A 31 1.12 -9.73 13.87
C ALA A 31 2.47 -9.01 13.68
N LEU A 32 2.78 -8.05 14.56
CA LEU A 32 4.07 -7.34 14.56
C LEU A 32 4.89 -7.69 15.81
N GLY A 33 6.16 -8.03 15.61
CA GLY A 33 7.13 -8.37 16.64
C GLY A 33 8.40 -7.52 16.54
N ALA A 34 9.52 -8.03 17.06
CA ALA A 34 10.82 -7.35 16.94
C ALA A 34 11.30 -7.30 15.49
N VAL A 35 11.82 -6.13 15.07
CA VAL A 35 12.41 -5.91 13.74
C VAL A 35 13.63 -6.81 13.57
N ARG A 36 13.61 -7.66 12.55
CA ARG A 36 14.70 -8.58 12.21
C ARG A 36 14.98 -8.62 10.71
N VAL A 37 16.04 -9.31 10.30
CA VAL A 37 16.24 -9.59 8.87
C VAL A 37 15.08 -10.47 8.39
N ALA A 38 14.44 -10.09 7.28
CA ALA A 38 13.32 -10.85 6.73
C ALA A 38 13.77 -12.27 6.36
N ASP A 39 13.07 -13.27 6.91
CA ASP A 39 13.31 -14.69 6.71
C ASP A 39 12.12 -15.37 6.03
N GLY A 40 12.16 -16.70 5.88
CA GLY A 40 11.07 -17.46 5.27
C GLY A 40 9.74 -17.32 6.01
N GLN A 41 9.75 -17.22 7.35
CA GLN A 41 8.56 -17.03 8.16
C GLN A 41 7.96 -15.63 7.95
N THR A 42 8.81 -14.61 7.85
CA THR A 42 8.42 -13.25 7.50
C THR A 42 7.74 -13.22 6.13
N LEU A 43 8.32 -13.91 5.13
CA LEU A 43 7.75 -14.00 3.79
C LEU A 43 6.38 -14.70 3.80
N GLU A 44 6.25 -15.82 4.51
CA GLU A 44 4.98 -16.55 4.63
C GLU A 44 3.89 -15.68 5.29
N ALA A 45 4.23 -15.01 6.39
CA ALA A 45 3.33 -14.08 7.08
C ALA A 45 2.88 -12.94 6.16
N LEU A 46 3.80 -12.37 5.37
CA LEU A 46 3.49 -11.30 4.42
C LEU A 46 2.62 -11.79 3.26
N ILE A 47 2.86 -12.98 2.71
CA ILE A 47 2.05 -13.55 1.63
C ILE A 47 0.63 -13.85 2.14
N ALA A 48 0.51 -14.45 3.33
CA ALA A 48 -0.78 -14.74 3.97
C ALA A 48 -1.60 -13.45 4.24
N ASN A 49 -0.92 -12.34 4.54
CA ASN A 49 -1.54 -11.06 4.87
C ASN A 49 -1.35 -9.99 3.77
N ARG A 50 -1.09 -10.39 2.51
CA ARG A 50 -0.68 -9.47 1.42
C ARG A 50 -1.62 -8.28 1.19
N TYR A 51 -2.92 -8.48 1.40
CA TYR A 51 -3.92 -7.42 1.25
C TYR A 51 -3.83 -6.37 2.35
N GLU A 52 -3.59 -6.79 3.60
CA GLU A 52 -3.38 -5.87 4.72
C GLU A 52 -2.05 -5.13 4.58
N VAL A 53 -1.00 -5.82 4.14
CA VAL A 53 0.30 -5.22 3.81
C VAL A 53 0.13 -4.12 2.75
N MET A 54 -0.64 -4.38 1.68
CA MET A 54 -0.93 -3.36 0.66
C MET A 54 -1.81 -2.23 1.17
N ALA A 55 -2.77 -2.51 2.04
CA ALA A 55 -3.59 -1.45 2.65
C ALA A 55 -2.73 -0.50 3.48
N HIS A 56 -1.77 -1.01 4.24
CA HIS A 56 -0.80 -0.19 4.98
C HIS A 56 0.10 0.61 4.05
N TYR A 57 0.57 0.01 2.95
CA TYR A 57 1.34 0.73 1.93
C TYR A 57 0.54 1.89 1.34
N ALA A 58 -0.70 1.62 0.93
CA ALA A 58 -1.62 2.61 0.38
C ALA A 58 -1.90 3.77 1.35
N ALA A 59 -2.02 3.48 2.64
CA ALA A 59 -2.17 4.49 3.69
C ALA A 59 -0.93 5.40 3.78
N GLY A 60 0.28 4.82 3.77
CA GLY A 60 1.54 5.58 3.77
C GLY A 60 1.67 6.47 2.53
N LEU A 61 1.38 5.93 1.34
CA LEU A 61 1.40 6.70 0.10
C LEU A 61 0.39 7.85 0.11
N LYS A 62 -0.82 7.62 0.62
CA LYS A 62 -1.83 8.68 0.77
C LYS A 62 -1.34 9.78 1.71
N GLN A 63 -0.68 9.42 2.81
CA GLN A 63 -0.10 10.39 3.74
C GLN A 63 0.99 11.23 3.06
N THR A 64 1.91 10.61 2.32
CA THR A 64 2.93 11.36 1.58
C THR A 64 2.32 12.35 0.59
N VAL A 65 1.23 11.99 -0.11
CA VAL A 65 0.53 12.95 -0.99
C VAL A 65 -0.09 14.12 -0.19
N VAL A 66 -0.60 13.86 1.02
CA VAL A 66 -1.10 14.92 1.90
C VAL A 66 0.03 15.85 2.32
N ASP A 67 1.18 15.32 2.72
CA ASP A 67 2.34 16.12 3.11
C ASP A 67 2.84 16.99 1.96
N GLU A 68 2.86 16.46 0.72
CA GLU A 68 3.19 17.23 -0.48
C GLU A 68 2.16 18.34 -0.79
N LEU A 69 0.87 18.07 -0.58
CA LEU A 69 -0.16 19.12 -0.67
C LEU A 69 0.07 20.20 0.39
N ASP A 70 0.30 19.83 1.64
CA ASP A 70 0.49 20.82 2.72
C ASP A 70 1.72 21.71 2.45
N LYS A 71 2.81 21.16 1.91
CA LYS A 71 3.96 21.93 1.42
C LYS A 71 3.57 22.92 0.31
N LEU A 72 2.81 22.49 -0.69
CA LEU A 72 2.34 23.36 -1.77
C LEU A 72 1.41 24.47 -1.27
N LYS A 73 0.58 24.17 -0.28
CA LYS A 73 -0.29 25.16 0.37
C LYS A 73 0.54 26.22 1.10
N ALA A 74 1.54 25.80 1.87
CA ALA A 74 2.45 26.71 2.58
C ALA A 74 3.24 27.62 1.62
N GLN A 75 3.53 27.14 0.41
CA GLN A 75 4.19 27.91 -0.65
C GLN A 75 3.23 28.85 -1.43
N GLY A 76 1.94 28.92 -1.06
CA GLY A 76 0.95 29.76 -1.73
C GLY A 76 0.43 29.21 -3.07
N ALA A 77 0.79 27.98 -3.44
CA ALA A 77 0.44 27.38 -4.73
C ALA A 77 -0.95 26.72 -4.77
N HIS A 78 -1.88 27.10 -3.87
CA HIS A 78 -3.17 26.43 -3.63
C HIS A 78 -4.13 26.44 -4.84
N ASN A 79 -3.91 27.31 -5.84
CA ASN A 79 -4.69 27.35 -7.08
C ASN A 79 -3.87 27.03 -8.33
N SER A 80 -2.68 26.44 -8.16
CA SER A 80 -1.83 26.05 -9.29
C SER A 80 -2.32 24.78 -9.98
N GLN A 81 -1.87 24.56 -11.21
CA GLN A 81 -2.06 23.29 -11.92
C GLN A 81 -1.49 22.11 -11.09
N ARG A 82 -0.29 22.28 -10.52
CA ARG A 82 0.37 21.33 -9.63
C ARG A 82 -0.49 20.94 -8.41
N TRP A 83 -1.20 21.89 -7.82
CA TRP A 83 -2.14 21.60 -6.73
C TRP A 83 -3.29 20.69 -7.18
N THR A 84 -3.86 20.98 -8.35
CA THR A 84 -4.97 20.21 -8.93
C THR A 84 -4.55 18.77 -9.24
N GLU A 85 -3.38 18.59 -9.84
CA GLU A 85 -2.79 17.28 -10.12
C GLU A 85 -2.49 16.51 -8.84
N MET A 86 -1.94 17.15 -7.81
CA MET A 86 -1.66 16.51 -6.53
C MET A 86 -2.96 16.13 -5.76
N ARG A 87 -4.03 16.93 -5.89
CA ARG A 87 -5.36 16.55 -5.38
C ARG A 87 -5.91 15.31 -6.08
N LEU A 88 -5.68 15.18 -7.38
CA LEU A 88 -6.07 14.00 -8.14
C LEU A 88 -5.25 12.78 -7.69
N ALA A 89 -3.94 12.95 -7.49
CA ALA A 89 -3.09 11.93 -6.91
C ALA A 89 -3.60 11.48 -5.52
N LYS A 90 -4.03 12.41 -4.66
CA LYS A 90 -4.60 12.05 -3.33
C LYS A 90 -5.82 11.13 -3.47
N ARG A 91 -6.63 11.36 -4.51
CA ARG A 91 -7.86 10.60 -4.76
C ARG A 91 -7.58 9.19 -5.28
N TRP A 92 -6.55 9.02 -6.12
CA TRP A 92 -6.38 7.80 -6.91
C TRP A 92 -5.07 7.06 -6.66
N LEU A 93 -3.99 7.73 -6.29
CA LEU A 93 -2.65 7.14 -6.25
C LEU A 93 -2.50 6.03 -5.20
N HIS A 94 -3.32 6.03 -4.14
CA HIS A 94 -3.37 4.96 -3.14
C HIS A 94 -4.09 3.69 -3.61
N ARG A 95 -4.73 3.72 -4.78
CA ARG A 95 -5.42 2.57 -5.40
C ARG A 95 -4.44 1.80 -6.28
N ASP A 96 -4.76 0.54 -6.52
CA ASP A 96 -4.06 -0.26 -7.52
C ASP A 96 -4.28 0.29 -8.94
N ASP A 97 -3.33 0.07 -9.85
CA ASP A 97 -3.31 0.68 -11.19
C ASP A 97 -4.50 0.26 -12.07
N ASP A 98 -5.08 -0.92 -11.82
CA ASP A 98 -6.28 -1.43 -12.46
C ASP A 98 -7.56 -0.72 -11.99
N GLN A 99 -7.56 -0.16 -10.78
CA GLN A 99 -8.68 0.61 -10.22
C GLN A 99 -8.66 2.10 -10.62
N ILE A 100 -7.58 2.54 -11.27
CA ILE A 100 -7.40 3.93 -11.68
C ILE A 100 -7.97 4.14 -13.08
N PRO A 101 -8.95 5.05 -13.26
CA PRO A 101 -9.53 5.30 -14.59
C PRO A 101 -8.47 5.74 -15.61
N HIS A 102 -8.49 5.16 -16.81
CA HIS A 102 -7.53 5.48 -17.87
C HIS A 102 -7.45 6.98 -18.19
N VAL A 103 -8.57 7.69 -18.09
CA VAL A 103 -8.66 9.13 -18.35
C VAL A 103 -7.85 9.98 -17.36
N VAL A 104 -7.62 9.51 -16.12
CA VAL A 104 -6.86 10.25 -15.10
C VAL A 104 -5.38 9.83 -15.03
N LYS A 105 -5.00 8.72 -15.67
CA LYS A 105 -3.61 8.21 -15.62
C LYS A 105 -2.57 9.24 -16.11
N PRO A 106 -2.78 9.99 -17.21
CA PRO A 106 -1.82 11.00 -17.64
C PRO A 106 -1.62 12.12 -16.61
N GLN A 107 -2.68 12.59 -15.97
CA GLN A 107 -2.64 13.64 -14.95
C GLN A 107 -1.97 13.14 -13.67
N MET A 108 -2.17 11.88 -13.31
CA MET A 108 -1.41 11.26 -12.22
C MET A 108 0.07 11.13 -12.54
N ALA A 109 0.44 10.76 -13.77
CA ALA A 109 1.83 10.67 -14.19
C ALA A 109 2.54 12.04 -14.04
N GLN A 110 1.84 13.14 -14.34
CA GLN A 110 2.33 14.50 -14.09
C GLN A 110 2.54 14.77 -12.59
N ALA A 111 1.58 14.42 -11.74
CA ALA A 111 1.73 14.57 -10.28
C ALA A 111 2.93 13.76 -9.73
N ILE A 112 3.13 12.54 -10.25
CA ILE A 112 4.26 11.68 -9.89
C ILE A 112 5.58 12.30 -10.35
N ALA A 113 5.66 12.81 -11.58
CA ALA A 113 6.86 13.44 -12.12
C ALA A 113 7.29 14.69 -11.32
N GLN A 114 6.36 15.34 -10.63
CA GLN A 114 6.62 16.52 -9.81
C GLN A 114 7.12 16.21 -8.39
N SER A 115 7.15 14.94 -7.97
CA SER A 115 7.62 14.54 -6.64
C SER A 115 8.48 13.26 -6.74
N PRO A 116 9.81 13.37 -6.57
CA PRO A 116 10.70 12.21 -6.57
C PRO A 116 10.31 11.15 -5.52
N ALA A 117 9.80 11.58 -4.37
CA ALA A 117 9.32 10.69 -3.32
C ALA A 117 8.11 9.86 -3.78
N LEU A 118 7.13 10.49 -4.43
CA LEU A 118 5.97 9.77 -4.98
C LEU A 118 6.36 8.83 -6.12
N ALA A 119 7.26 9.25 -7.01
CA ALA A 119 7.79 8.39 -8.07
C ALA A 119 8.45 7.14 -7.49
N LYS A 120 9.28 7.30 -6.45
CA LYS A 120 9.94 6.19 -5.77
C LYS A 120 8.94 5.25 -5.09
N LEU A 121 7.95 5.80 -4.37
CA LEU A 121 6.90 4.99 -3.75
C LEU A 121 6.11 4.19 -4.79
N VAL A 122 5.65 4.83 -5.87
CA VAL A 122 4.87 4.13 -6.91
C VAL A 122 5.68 3.00 -7.54
N ALA A 123 6.96 3.24 -7.85
CA ALA A 123 7.86 2.22 -8.39
C ALA A 123 8.06 1.05 -7.40
N MET A 124 8.37 1.33 -6.14
CA MET A 124 8.64 0.30 -5.14
C MET A 124 7.38 -0.49 -4.75
N ARG A 125 6.19 0.10 -4.81
CA ARG A 125 4.92 -0.61 -4.69
C ARG A 125 4.76 -1.66 -5.79
N GLU A 126 5.09 -1.28 -7.03
CA GLU A 126 4.95 -2.17 -8.18
C GLU A 126 5.95 -3.34 -8.10
N GLU A 127 7.18 -3.09 -7.64
CA GLU A 127 8.14 -4.17 -7.33
C GLU A 127 7.57 -5.17 -6.32
N LEU A 128 6.94 -4.68 -5.24
CA LEU A 128 6.34 -5.51 -4.21
C LEU A 128 5.13 -6.29 -4.75
N ARG A 129 4.28 -5.64 -5.56
CA ARG A 129 3.14 -6.29 -6.23
C ARG A 129 3.61 -7.42 -7.14
N GLN A 130 4.66 -7.19 -7.93
CA GLN A 130 5.22 -8.19 -8.83
C GLN A 130 5.74 -9.43 -8.08
N MET A 131 6.39 -9.23 -6.93
CA MET A 131 6.87 -10.31 -6.06
C MET A 131 5.77 -11.31 -5.72
N TRP A 132 4.54 -10.85 -5.48
CA TRP A 132 3.41 -11.75 -5.15
C TRP A 132 2.74 -12.41 -6.35
N THR A 133 2.96 -11.90 -7.56
CA THR A 133 2.36 -12.45 -8.79
C THR A 133 3.24 -13.51 -9.45
N ARG A 134 4.50 -13.63 -9.01
CA ARG A 134 5.46 -14.60 -9.56
C ARG A 134 5.19 -15.99 -8.98
N THR A 135 4.95 -16.96 -9.86
CA THR A 135 4.67 -18.36 -9.47
C THR A 135 5.85 -19.32 -9.66
N ASN A 136 6.93 -18.90 -10.32
CA ASN A 136 8.04 -19.76 -10.75
C ASN A 136 9.36 -19.47 -10.01
N VAL A 137 9.29 -18.93 -8.79
CA VAL A 137 10.47 -18.47 -8.03
C VAL A 137 10.55 -19.26 -6.73
N SER A 138 11.75 -19.66 -6.31
CA SER A 138 11.92 -20.40 -5.05
C SER A 138 11.65 -19.51 -3.84
N ALA A 139 11.27 -20.11 -2.70
CA ALA A 139 11.06 -19.37 -1.46
C ALA A 139 12.33 -18.60 -1.03
N GLU A 140 13.51 -19.21 -1.19
CA GLU A 140 14.79 -18.57 -0.89
C GLU A 140 15.06 -17.33 -1.76
N GLN A 141 14.73 -17.41 -3.05
CA GLN A 141 14.85 -16.27 -3.97
C GLN A 141 13.89 -15.14 -3.59
N LEU A 142 12.64 -15.45 -3.23
CA LEU A 142 11.68 -14.45 -2.76
C LEU A 142 12.11 -13.78 -1.45
N VAL A 143 12.71 -14.54 -0.51
CA VAL A 143 13.30 -13.97 0.71
C VAL A 143 14.43 -13.01 0.37
N ALA A 144 15.34 -13.39 -0.53
CA ALA A 144 16.44 -12.51 -0.96
C ALA A 144 15.92 -11.24 -1.65
N GLU A 145 14.89 -11.35 -2.51
CA GLU A 145 14.25 -10.20 -3.14
C GLU A 145 13.58 -9.28 -2.11
N LEU A 146 12.89 -9.85 -1.11
CA LEU A 146 12.29 -9.09 -0.01
C LEU A 146 13.33 -8.37 0.85
N GLN A 147 14.43 -9.02 1.17
CA GLN A 147 15.56 -8.40 1.89
C GLN A 147 16.16 -7.24 1.08
N ALA A 148 16.39 -7.45 -0.23
CA ALA A 148 16.90 -6.41 -1.11
C ALA A 148 15.92 -5.24 -1.24
N TRP A 149 14.61 -5.52 -1.29
CA TRP A 149 13.56 -4.49 -1.29
C TRP A 149 13.59 -3.67 0.00
N CYS A 150 13.67 -4.31 1.16
CA CYS A 150 13.75 -3.62 2.46
C CYS A 150 14.99 -2.71 2.55
N LYS A 151 16.15 -3.20 2.10
CA LYS A 151 17.38 -2.41 2.05
C LYS A 151 17.22 -1.17 1.17
N ARG A 152 16.67 -1.32 -0.05
CA ARG A 152 16.40 -0.17 -0.94
C ARG A 152 15.41 0.82 -0.34
N ALA A 153 14.42 0.34 0.41
CA ALA A 153 13.44 1.19 1.08
C ALA A 153 14.09 2.01 2.21
N GLU A 154 15.00 1.41 2.96
CA GLU A 154 15.78 2.07 4.02
C GLU A 154 16.71 3.15 3.45
N GLU A 155 17.40 2.85 2.35
CA GLU A 155 18.32 3.75 1.67
C GLU A 155 17.61 4.80 0.79
N SER A 156 16.29 4.73 0.64
CA SER A 156 15.52 5.59 -0.28
C SER A 156 15.44 7.06 0.14
N GLY A 157 15.66 7.37 1.43
CA GLY A 157 15.44 8.69 2.00
C GLY A 157 13.97 9.14 2.07
N VAL A 158 13.03 8.26 1.72
CA VAL A 158 11.58 8.53 1.82
C VAL A 158 11.06 7.92 3.12
N ALA A 159 10.64 8.78 4.07
CA ALA A 159 10.19 8.35 5.40
C ALA A 159 9.12 7.25 5.34
N ALA A 160 8.12 7.38 4.45
CA ALA A 160 7.08 6.37 4.29
C ALA A 160 7.61 4.99 3.86
N LEU A 161 8.66 4.93 3.03
CA LEU A 161 9.30 3.67 2.63
C LEU A 161 10.12 3.06 3.77
N GLN A 162 10.85 3.91 4.51
CA GLN A 162 11.67 3.49 5.65
C GLN A 162 10.78 2.93 6.77
N GLU A 163 9.69 3.62 7.11
CA GLU A 163 8.73 3.13 8.10
C GLU A 163 8.04 1.84 7.65
N PHE A 164 7.73 1.73 6.36
CA PHE A 164 7.11 0.53 5.82
C PHE A 164 8.06 -0.67 5.86
N SER A 165 9.34 -0.50 5.53
CA SER A 165 10.32 -1.60 5.60
C SER A 165 10.52 -2.09 7.04
N LEU A 166 10.49 -1.19 8.03
CA LEU A 166 10.51 -1.56 9.45
C LEU A 166 9.29 -2.42 9.82
N LYS A 167 8.09 -2.03 9.38
CA LYS A 167 6.86 -2.80 9.61
C LYS A 167 6.89 -4.16 8.91
N LEU A 168 7.39 -4.25 7.69
CA LEU A 168 7.57 -5.52 6.98
C LEU A 168 8.49 -6.47 7.75
N ARG A 169 9.62 -5.96 8.25
CA ARG A 169 10.61 -6.74 9.01
C ARG A 169 10.17 -7.10 10.43
N ALA A 170 9.12 -6.43 10.92
CA ALA A 170 8.44 -6.78 12.16
C ALA A 170 7.32 -7.81 11.94
N ALA A 171 6.92 -8.09 10.69
CA ALA A 171 5.86 -9.06 10.40
C ALA A 171 6.25 -10.47 10.84
N HIS A 172 5.33 -11.14 11.53
CA HIS A 172 5.46 -12.54 11.91
C HIS A 172 4.09 -13.24 11.84
N ALA A 173 4.13 -14.56 11.66
CA ALA A 173 2.96 -15.45 11.66
C ALA A 173 2.65 -15.94 13.08
#